data_AF-C6H2U8-F1
#
_entry.id   AF-C6H2U8-F1
#
_cell.length_a   1.000
_cell.length_b   1.000
_cell.length_c   1.000
_cell.angle_alpha   90.00
_cell.angle_beta   90.00
_cell.angle_gamma   90.00
#
_symmetry.space_group_name_H-M   'P 1'
#
loop_
_entity.id
_entity.type
_entity.pdbx_description
1 polymer ?
#
loop_
_entity_poly.entity_id
_entity_poly.type
_entity_poly.pdbx_seq_one_letter_code
_entity_poly.pdbx_strand_id
1 'polypeptide(L)'
;MRGYYIHIYDQVTRVDPYLNRFPPEVAAPLRKALHHSEIRPDPILALQMFREALVVAEHVQMHPFSDEVLGIRIAAAEMLEKNGLVKASIDMLEKTLADCKEWVTSGRRKQMIIDKQRAHRTPAEIVDPETAEAEKTTREKEGREAKLRDQVMKKVIGIKIKLADLYSSNSVQDMDKAENSLIGAVTESASEVRRRRELNLPVSRDGGDDYINLTEIAASCNDLADLYVKKGKHHLAATLYIQSLGLIKEEEGQSTTCAQVVLLNNISSQMAEEAQRVTGKPRSISRADGPLISKPELLDAAAQWAKKALDVAAHIKPPVRDEQCDQSCQAALYNLGEIAHMQKQFAEARDYYEQARNWPLNYNLKKESR
;
A
#
# COMPACT_ATOMS: atom_id res chain seq x y z
N MET A 1 17.00 -35.71 -5.37
CA MET A 1 17.48 -34.42 -5.93
C MET A 1 17.15 -34.21 -7.41
N ARG A 2 17.35 -35.16 -8.34
CA ARG A 2 16.94 -35.00 -9.77
C ARG A 2 15.42 -34.81 -9.99
N GLY A 3 14.55 -35.45 -9.20
CA GLY A 3 13.10 -35.35 -9.36
C GLY A 3 12.46 -34.03 -8.88
N TYR A 4 13.05 -33.36 -7.87
CA TYR A 4 12.58 -32.06 -7.37
C TYR A 4 12.90 -30.93 -8.35
N TYR A 5 14.07 -31.01 -9.00
CA TYR A 5 14.47 -30.10 -10.08
C TYR A 5 13.58 -30.20 -11.32
N ILE A 6 13.11 -31.40 -11.68
CA ILE A 6 12.21 -31.59 -12.83
C ILE A 6 10.81 -31.01 -12.55
N HIS A 7 10.32 -31.11 -11.31
CA HIS A 7 8.99 -30.61 -10.94
C HIS A 7 8.91 -29.08 -10.90
N ILE A 8 9.96 -28.41 -10.39
CA ILE A 8 10.08 -26.95 -10.42
C ILE A 8 10.35 -26.46 -11.85
N TYR A 9 11.16 -27.20 -12.63
CA TYR A 9 11.38 -26.89 -14.04
C TYR A 9 10.06 -26.94 -14.83
N ASP A 10 9.22 -27.95 -14.65
CA ASP A 10 7.93 -28.05 -15.37
C ASP A 10 6.94 -26.96 -14.93
N GLN A 11 6.88 -26.61 -13.63
CA GLN A 11 6.05 -25.50 -13.15
C GLN A 11 6.49 -24.14 -13.70
N VAL A 12 7.78 -23.81 -13.66
CA VAL A 12 8.30 -22.51 -14.13
C VAL A 12 8.38 -22.43 -15.66
N THR A 13 8.58 -23.55 -16.36
CA THR A 13 8.80 -23.55 -17.82
C THR A 13 7.61 -23.99 -18.68
N ARG A 14 6.61 -24.69 -18.11
CA ARG A 14 5.42 -25.15 -18.84
C ARG A 14 4.08 -24.66 -18.28
N VAL A 15 3.98 -24.35 -16.98
CA VAL A 15 2.68 -24.14 -16.30
C VAL A 15 2.73 -22.97 -15.32
N ASP A 16 3.42 -21.88 -15.64
CA ASP A 16 3.25 -20.65 -14.86
C ASP A 16 2.03 -19.89 -15.43
N PRO A 17 0.91 -19.78 -14.70
CA PRO A 17 -0.25 -19.01 -15.15
C PRO A 17 0.10 -17.56 -15.50
N TYR A 18 1.20 -17.03 -14.96
CA TYR A 18 1.74 -15.72 -15.28
C TYR A 18 2.20 -15.61 -16.75
N LEU A 19 2.87 -16.63 -17.27
CA LEU A 19 3.45 -16.61 -18.62
C LEU A 19 2.40 -16.68 -19.74
N ASN A 20 1.20 -17.18 -19.44
CA ASN A 20 0.09 -17.25 -20.39
C ASN A 20 -0.46 -15.86 -20.79
N ARG A 21 -0.09 -14.81 -20.05
CA ARG A 21 -0.47 -13.42 -20.35
C ARG A 21 0.42 -12.78 -21.43
N PHE A 22 1.52 -13.45 -21.78
CA PHE A 22 2.50 -12.94 -22.72
C PHE A 22 2.41 -13.66 -24.06
N PRO A 23 2.66 -12.96 -25.19
CA PRO A 23 2.92 -13.61 -26.47
C PRO A 23 4.06 -14.64 -26.34
N PRO A 24 4.03 -15.77 -27.07
CA PRO A 24 5.06 -16.81 -26.97
C PRO A 24 6.50 -16.30 -27.13
N GLU A 25 6.68 -15.27 -27.95
CA GLU A 25 7.95 -14.60 -28.22
C GLU A 25 8.50 -13.91 -26.97
N VAL A 26 7.64 -13.29 -26.16
CA VAL A 26 8.00 -12.64 -24.89
C VAL A 26 8.12 -13.66 -23.76
N ALA A 27 7.26 -14.67 -23.75
CA ALA A 27 7.29 -15.73 -22.75
C ALA A 27 8.56 -16.59 -22.82
N ALA A 28 9.21 -16.73 -23.98
CA ALA A 28 10.45 -17.49 -24.14
C ALA A 28 11.65 -16.93 -23.36
N PRO A 29 12.05 -15.65 -23.50
CA PRO A 29 13.10 -15.06 -22.68
C PRO A 29 12.68 -14.95 -21.20
N LEU A 30 11.40 -14.68 -20.89
CA LEU A 30 10.93 -14.66 -19.49
C LEU A 30 11.10 -16.01 -18.78
N ARG A 31 10.80 -17.12 -19.45
CA ARG A 31 11.06 -18.46 -18.89
C ARG A 31 12.52 -18.67 -18.53
N LYS A 32 13.44 -18.19 -19.38
CA LYS A 32 14.88 -18.25 -19.09
C LYS A 32 15.23 -17.34 -17.91
N ALA A 33 14.67 -16.13 -17.85
CA ALA A 33 14.87 -15.21 -16.74
C ALA A 33 14.46 -15.85 -15.40
N LEU A 34 13.25 -16.43 -15.33
CA LEU A 34 12.74 -17.10 -14.13
C LEU A 34 13.57 -18.33 -13.77
N HIS A 35 13.98 -19.14 -14.75
CA HIS A 35 14.88 -20.28 -14.52
C HIS A 35 16.20 -19.84 -13.86
N HIS A 36 16.81 -18.77 -14.37
CA HIS A 36 18.05 -18.23 -13.83
C HIS A 36 17.86 -17.37 -12.57
N SER A 37 16.62 -17.09 -12.17
CA SER A 37 16.30 -16.41 -10.92
C SER A 37 16.08 -17.40 -9.77
N GLU A 38 15.37 -18.51 -10.02
CA GLU A 38 14.88 -19.40 -8.96
C GLU A 38 15.54 -20.79 -8.96
N ILE A 39 15.82 -21.36 -10.14
CA ILE A 39 16.24 -22.77 -10.26
C ILE A 39 17.76 -22.89 -10.24
N ARG A 40 18.43 -22.06 -11.03
CA ARG A 40 19.89 -21.95 -11.08
C ARG A 40 20.27 -20.48 -11.02
N PRO A 41 20.38 -19.91 -9.82
CA PRO A 41 20.62 -18.49 -9.62
C PRO A 41 21.87 -18.00 -10.37
N ASP A 42 21.62 -17.17 -11.37
CA ASP A 42 22.62 -16.37 -12.10
C ASP A 42 21.97 -15.00 -12.35
N PRO A 43 22.14 -14.03 -11.43
CA PRO A 43 21.42 -12.76 -11.49
C PRO A 43 21.82 -11.92 -12.70
N ILE A 44 23.05 -12.07 -13.21
CA ILE A 44 23.52 -11.34 -14.39
C ILE A 44 22.81 -11.87 -15.63
N LEU A 45 22.79 -13.20 -15.80
CA LEU A 45 22.09 -13.82 -16.93
C LEU A 45 20.58 -13.63 -16.83
N ALA A 46 19.98 -13.75 -15.65
CA ALA A 46 18.57 -13.47 -15.43
C ALA A 46 18.21 -12.04 -15.85
N LEU A 47 19.02 -11.04 -15.45
CA LEU A 47 18.84 -9.65 -15.86
C LEU A 47 18.94 -9.46 -17.38
N GLN A 48 19.88 -10.15 -18.04
CA GLN A 48 19.97 -10.13 -19.51
C GLN A 48 18.69 -10.67 -20.16
N MET A 49 18.15 -11.78 -19.65
CA MET A 49 16.91 -12.37 -20.16
C MET A 49 15.68 -11.48 -19.91
N PHE A 50 15.61 -10.78 -18.76
CA PHE A 50 14.57 -9.77 -18.53
C PHE A 50 14.65 -8.61 -19.53
N ARG A 51 15.86 -8.12 -19.84
CA ARG A 51 16.07 -7.07 -20.85
C ARG A 51 15.67 -7.54 -22.25
N GLU A 52 16.03 -8.76 -22.62
CA GLU A 52 15.61 -9.37 -23.88
C GLU A 52 14.08 -9.44 -23.97
N ALA A 53 13.41 -9.87 -22.89
CA ALA A 53 11.95 -9.88 -22.85
C ALA A 53 11.32 -8.51 -23.08
N LEU A 54 11.87 -7.44 -22.50
CA LEU A 54 11.40 -6.07 -22.71
C LEU A 54 11.59 -5.60 -24.17
N VAL A 55 12.72 -5.94 -24.79
CA VAL A 55 12.98 -5.64 -26.20
C VAL A 55 12.01 -6.38 -27.12
N VAL A 56 11.74 -7.66 -26.84
CA VAL A 56 10.76 -8.44 -27.60
C VAL A 56 9.35 -7.90 -27.40
N ALA A 57 8.98 -7.50 -26.18
CA ALA A 57 7.69 -6.89 -25.88
C ALA A 57 7.47 -5.59 -26.70
N GLU A 58 8.51 -4.77 -26.87
CA GLU A 58 8.49 -3.60 -27.74
C GLU A 58 8.30 -3.97 -29.21
N HIS A 59 9.03 -4.97 -29.72
CA HIS A 59 8.88 -5.43 -31.11
C HIS A 59 7.48 -5.96 -31.44
N VAL A 60 6.83 -6.66 -30.50
CA VAL A 60 5.44 -7.13 -30.67
C VAL A 60 4.40 -6.08 -30.25
N GLN A 61 4.83 -4.82 -30.08
CA GLN A 61 3.98 -3.65 -29.82
C GLN A 61 3.14 -3.76 -28.53
N MET A 62 3.64 -4.43 -27.50
CA MET A 62 3.01 -4.37 -26.18
C MET A 62 3.09 -2.94 -25.64
N HIS A 63 2.03 -2.49 -24.98
CA HIS A 63 2.01 -1.16 -24.40
C HIS A 63 3.09 -1.06 -23.29
N PRO A 64 4.02 -0.08 -23.32
CA PRO A 64 5.16 -0.03 -22.39
C PRO A 64 4.78 0.08 -20.91
N PHE A 65 3.57 0.59 -20.64
CA PHE A 65 3.02 0.74 -19.29
C PHE A 65 1.84 -0.21 -18.98
N SER A 66 1.69 -1.26 -19.79
CA SER A 66 0.78 -2.38 -19.44
C SER A 66 1.22 -3.07 -18.16
N ASP A 67 0.30 -3.78 -17.51
CA ASP A 67 0.57 -4.59 -16.33
C ASP A 67 1.66 -5.63 -16.60
N GLU A 68 1.62 -6.23 -17.78
CA GLU A 68 2.59 -7.21 -18.26
C GLU A 68 3.99 -6.61 -18.32
N VAL A 69 4.18 -5.51 -19.06
CA VAL A 69 5.52 -4.92 -19.29
C VAL A 69 6.09 -4.31 -18.01
N LEU A 70 5.27 -3.62 -17.20
CA LEU A 70 5.72 -3.11 -15.90
C LEU A 70 6.00 -4.26 -14.92
N GLY A 71 5.23 -5.33 -15.00
CA GLY A 71 5.47 -6.56 -14.24
C GLY A 71 6.86 -7.14 -14.50
N ILE A 72 7.31 -7.16 -15.76
CA ILE A 72 8.68 -7.58 -16.11
C ILE A 72 9.74 -6.71 -15.41
N ARG A 73 9.57 -5.38 -15.42
CA ARG A 73 10.51 -4.44 -14.78
C ARG A 73 10.57 -4.64 -13.26
N ILE A 74 9.41 -4.79 -12.62
CA ILE A 74 9.31 -5.00 -11.18
C ILE A 74 9.90 -6.36 -10.77
N ALA A 75 9.59 -7.43 -11.52
CA ALA A 75 10.15 -8.76 -11.29
C ALA A 75 11.69 -8.79 -11.44
N ALA A 76 12.23 -8.04 -12.42
CA ALA A 76 13.68 -7.89 -12.56
C ALA A 76 14.31 -7.18 -11.36
N ALA A 77 13.67 -6.14 -10.82
CA ALA A 77 14.13 -5.47 -9.61
C ALA A 77 14.06 -6.39 -8.38
N GLU A 78 12.96 -7.13 -8.21
CA GLU A 78 12.80 -8.10 -7.11
C GLU A 78 13.86 -9.22 -7.18
N MET A 79 14.18 -9.70 -8.38
CA MET A 79 15.26 -10.66 -8.59
C MET A 79 16.61 -10.09 -8.14
N LEU A 80 16.91 -8.83 -8.49
CA LEU A 80 18.15 -8.15 -8.05
C LEU A 80 18.22 -8.05 -6.53
N GLU A 81 17.12 -7.64 -5.88
CA GLU A 81 17.01 -7.58 -4.42
C GLU A 81 17.27 -8.94 -3.77
N LYS A 82 16.57 -10.00 -4.22
CA LYS A 82 16.72 -11.36 -3.67
C LYS A 82 18.14 -11.91 -3.79
N ASN A 83 18.90 -11.45 -4.77
CA ASN A 83 20.31 -11.82 -4.99
C ASN A 83 21.30 -10.85 -4.34
N GLY A 84 20.85 -9.96 -3.45
CA GLY A 84 21.69 -9.03 -2.70
C GLY A 84 22.16 -7.80 -3.49
N LEU A 85 21.73 -7.65 -4.75
CA LEU A 85 22.04 -6.51 -5.61
C LEU A 85 21.08 -5.34 -5.34
N VAL A 86 20.95 -4.96 -4.06
CA VAL A 86 19.94 -4.00 -3.57
C VAL A 86 20.05 -2.64 -4.26
N LYS A 87 21.28 -2.13 -4.48
CA LYS A 87 21.48 -0.85 -5.19
C LYS A 87 20.96 -0.89 -6.62
N ALA A 88 21.23 -1.96 -7.36
CA ALA A 88 20.74 -2.12 -8.73
C ALA A 88 19.22 -2.27 -8.78
N SER A 89 18.61 -2.91 -7.77
CA SER A 89 17.15 -2.95 -7.62
C SER A 89 16.56 -1.54 -7.41
N ILE A 90 17.15 -0.75 -6.51
CA ILE A 90 16.76 0.64 -6.26
C ILE A 90 16.84 1.46 -7.55
N ASP A 91 17.99 1.44 -8.25
CA ASP A 91 18.19 2.20 -9.49
C ASP A 91 17.13 1.86 -10.55
N MET A 92 16.78 0.58 -10.67
CA MET A 92 15.75 0.11 -11.60
C MET A 92 14.34 0.58 -11.21
N LEU A 93 14.00 0.53 -9.93
CA LEU A 93 12.71 0.99 -9.42
C LEU A 93 12.57 2.50 -9.50
N GLU A 94 13.62 3.28 -9.21
CA GLU A 94 13.62 4.73 -9.36
C GLU A 94 13.42 5.15 -10.83
N LYS A 95 14.09 4.47 -11.76
CA LYS A 95 13.88 4.70 -13.19
C LYS A 95 12.45 4.36 -13.61
N THR A 96 11.94 3.20 -13.19
CA THR A 96 10.57 2.76 -13.51
C THR A 96 9.54 3.73 -12.94
N LEU A 97 9.76 4.22 -11.72
CA LEU A 97 8.93 5.23 -11.06
C LEU A 97 8.91 6.53 -11.86
N ALA A 98 10.07 7.03 -12.28
CA ALA A 98 10.18 8.25 -13.07
C ALA A 98 9.43 8.13 -14.41
N ASP A 99 9.64 7.04 -15.15
CA ASP A 99 8.96 6.76 -16.41
C ASP A 99 7.43 6.73 -16.23
N CYS A 100 6.95 6.00 -15.21
CA CYS A 100 5.52 5.87 -14.93
C CYS A 100 4.87 7.20 -14.57
N LYS A 101 5.53 7.99 -13.71
CA LYS A 101 5.04 9.31 -13.31
C LYS A 101 4.92 10.24 -14.51
N GLU A 102 5.96 10.31 -15.34
CA GLU A 102 5.97 11.18 -16.52
C GLU A 102 4.87 10.78 -17.52
N TRP A 103 4.67 9.48 -17.74
CA TRP A 103 3.62 9.01 -18.65
C TRP A 103 2.21 9.34 -18.13
N VAL A 104 1.96 9.18 -16.82
CA VAL A 104 0.68 9.52 -16.20
C VAL A 104 0.41 11.04 -16.29
N THR A 105 1.40 11.88 -15.93
CA THR A 105 1.24 13.34 -15.93
C THR A 105 1.07 13.90 -17.33
N SER A 106 1.93 13.51 -18.27
CA SER A 106 1.87 13.96 -19.67
C SER A 106 0.60 13.47 -20.37
N GLY A 107 0.20 12.21 -20.14
CA GLY A 107 -1.02 11.63 -20.69
C GLY A 107 -2.29 12.33 -20.19
N ARG A 108 -2.37 12.63 -18.88
CA ARG A 108 -3.48 13.40 -18.29
C ARG A 108 -3.52 14.83 -18.83
N ARG A 109 -2.36 15.49 -18.95
CA ARG A 109 -2.28 16.84 -19.55
C ARG A 109 -2.76 16.85 -20.98
N LYS A 110 -2.36 15.86 -21.79
CA LYS A 110 -2.81 15.69 -23.17
C LYS A 110 -4.33 15.50 -23.24
N GLN A 111 -4.89 14.64 -22.39
CA GLN A 111 -6.34 14.41 -22.33
C GLN A 111 -7.10 15.70 -22.01
N MET A 112 -6.65 16.48 -21.01
CA MET A 112 -7.27 17.75 -20.65
C MET A 112 -7.32 18.75 -21.83
N ILE A 113 -6.27 18.79 -22.66
CA ILE A 113 -6.23 19.64 -23.86
C ILE A 113 -7.26 19.17 -24.89
N ILE A 114 -7.34 17.86 -25.13
CA ILE A 114 -8.30 17.25 -26.06
C ILE A 114 -9.74 17.54 -25.62
N ASP A 115 -10.04 17.34 -24.33
CA ASP A 115 -11.37 17.58 -23.78
C ASP A 115 -11.78 19.05 -23.88
N LYS A 116 -10.83 19.97 -23.62
CA LYS A 116 -11.04 21.41 -23.81
C LYS A 116 -11.32 21.76 -25.26
N GLN A 117 -10.56 21.20 -26.21
CA GLN A 117 -10.78 21.43 -27.65
C GLN A 117 -12.17 20.93 -28.08
N ARG A 118 -12.60 19.76 -27.59
CA ARG A 118 -13.93 19.21 -27.86
C ARG A 118 -15.06 20.07 -27.28
N ALA A 119 -14.89 20.60 -26.07
CA ALA A 119 -15.88 21.46 -25.43
C ALA A 119 -16.12 22.79 -26.18
N HIS A 120 -15.13 23.28 -26.92
CA HIS A 120 -15.25 24.51 -27.73
C HIS A 120 -15.72 24.24 -29.17
N ARG A 121 -15.87 22.97 -29.57
CA ARG A 121 -16.36 22.62 -30.90
C ARG A 121 -17.88 22.82 -30.93
N THR A 122 -18.38 23.73 -31.77
CA THR A 122 -19.82 23.87 -32.03
C THR A 122 -20.38 22.55 -32.58
N PRO A 123 -21.60 22.14 -32.20
CA PRO A 123 -22.25 20.97 -32.81
C PRO A 123 -22.50 21.32 -34.29
N ALA A 124 -21.66 20.84 -35.19
CA ALA A 124 -21.79 21.10 -36.62
C ALA A 124 -21.90 19.79 -37.40
N GLU A 125 -23.08 19.68 -38.04
CA GLU A 125 -23.48 18.92 -39.24
C GLU A 125 -23.36 17.39 -39.25
N ILE A 126 -24.20 16.80 -40.11
CA ILE A 126 -24.40 15.37 -40.31
C ILE A 126 -23.04 14.70 -40.49
N VAL A 127 -22.60 13.99 -39.45
CA VAL A 127 -21.35 13.24 -39.43
C VAL A 127 -21.55 12.02 -40.33
N ASP A 128 -20.75 11.92 -41.39
CA ASP A 128 -20.72 10.75 -42.26
C ASP A 128 -20.38 9.49 -41.42
N PRO A 129 -20.99 8.33 -41.69
CA PRO A 129 -20.75 7.09 -40.95
C PRO A 129 -19.28 6.70 -40.74
N GLU A 130 -18.39 6.97 -41.71
CA GLU A 130 -16.96 6.65 -41.59
C GLU A 130 -16.27 7.56 -40.56
N THR A 131 -16.58 8.86 -40.59
CA THR A 131 -16.06 9.81 -39.58
C THR A 131 -16.59 9.53 -38.17
N ALA A 132 -17.83 9.05 -38.04
CA ALA A 132 -18.41 8.64 -36.75
C ALA A 132 -17.69 7.40 -36.16
N GLU A 133 -17.39 6.39 -36.99
CA GLU A 133 -16.70 5.18 -36.53
C GLU A 133 -15.22 5.45 -36.18
N ALA A 134 -14.56 6.35 -36.92
CA ALA A 134 -13.20 6.80 -36.60
C ALA A 134 -13.15 7.56 -35.25
N GLU A 135 -14.14 8.42 -34.97
CA GLU A 135 -14.23 9.11 -33.69
C GLU A 135 -14.50 8.14 -32.54
N LYS A 136 -15.40 7.17 -32.73
CA LYS A 136 -15.68 6.11 -31.75
C LYS A 136 -14.43 5.29 -31.44
N THR A 137 -13.70 4.83 -32.46
CA THR A 137 -12.44 4.09 -32.28
C THR A 137 -11.41 4.91 -31.51
N THR A 138 -11.34 6.22 -31.76
CA THR A 138 -10.44 7.14 -31.05
C THR A 138 -10.83 7.26 -29.58
N ARG A 139 -12.12 7.42 -29.27
CA ARG A 139 -12.64 7.48 -27.89
C ARG A 139 -12.40 6.18 -27.13
N GLU A 140 -12.55 5.03 -27.78
CA GLU A 140 -12.25 3.73 -27.15
C GLU A 140 -10.75 3.62 -26.79
N LYS A 141 -9.85 4.05 -27.67
CA LYS A 141 -8.41 4.09 -27.38
C LYS A 141 -8.10 5.03 -26.22
N GLU A 142 -8.69 6.22 -26.19
CA GLU A 142 -8.54 7.18 -25.09
C GLU A 142 -9.04 6.62 -23.75
N GLY A 143 -10.16 5.88 -23.77
CA GLY A 143 -10.68 5.20 -22.59
C GLY A 143 -9.75 4.10 -22.06
N ARG A 144 -9.17 3.28 -22.95
CA ARG A 144 -8.18 2.26 -22.56
C ARG A 144 -6.92 2.88 -21.96
N GLU A 145 -6.43 3.94 -22.59
CA GLU A 145 -5.31 4.76 -22.13
C GLU A 145 -5.57 5.40 -20.76
N ALA A 146 -6.78 5.90 -20.52
CA ALA A 146 -7.17 6.45 -19.24
C ALA A 146 -7.18 5.39 -18.13
N LYS A 147 -7.73 4.20 -18.43
CA LYS A 147 -7.72 3.06 -17.49
C LYS A 147 -6.30 2.61 -17.14
N LEU A 148 -5.42 2.48 -18.14
CA LEU A 148 -4.01 2.16 -17.91
C LEU A 148 -3.31 3.21 -17.03
N ARG A 149 -3.60 4.51 -17.22
CA ARG A 149 -3.05 5.56 -16.34
C ARG A 149 -3.46 5.41 -14.88
N ASP A 150 -4.69 4.99 -14.61
CA ASP A 150 -5.15 4.72 -13.25
C ASP A 150 -4.41 3.52 -12.63
N GLN A 151 -4.23 2.44 -13.40
CA GLN A 151 -3.48 1.24 -12.97
C GLN A 151 -1.99 1.55 -12.75
N VAL A 152 -1.40 2.39 -13.59
CA VAL A 152 0.01 2.82 -13.45
C VAL A 152 0.18 3.73 -12.26
N MET A 153 -0.78 4.62 -11.98
CA MET A 153 -0.74 5.46 -10.78
C MET A 153 -0.73 4.62 -9.50
N LYS A 154 -1.49 3.52 -9.46
CA LYS A 154 -1.41 2.55 -8.35
C LYS A 154 -0.02 1.91 -8.22
N LYS A 155 0.62 1.52 -9.34
CA LYS A 155 2.00 1.02 -9.33
C LYS A 155 3.02 2.08 -8.87
N VAL A 156 2.82 3.35 -9.22
CA VAL A 156 3.67 4.46 -8.73
C VAL A 156 3.70 4.49 -7.20
N ILE A 157 2.55 4.32 -6.54
CA ILE A 157 2.48 4.24 -5.07
C ILE A 157 3.16 2.98 -4.55
N GLY A 158 2.88 1.81 -5.14
CA GLY A 158 3.52 0.55 -4.74
C GLY A 158 5.04 0.58 -4.86
N ILE A 159 5.58 1.17 -5.93
CA ILE A 159 7.04 1.33 -6.12
C ILE A 159 7.63 2.25 -5.05
N LYS A 160 6.95 3.33 -4.64
CA LYS A 160 7.41 4.21 -3.56
C LYS A 160 7.48 3.50 -2.21
N ILE A 161 6.46 2.71 -1.87
CA ILE A 161 6.46 1.89 -0.65
C ILE A 161 7.63 0.90 -0.70
N LYS A 162 7.80 0.20 -1.82
CA LYS A 162 8.92 -0.73 -1.99
C LYS A 162 10.29 -0.05 -1.90
N LEU A 163 10.45 1.14 -2.49
CA LEU A 163 11.67 1.93 -2.34
C LEU A 163 11.92 2.29 -0.88
N ALA A 164 10.89 2.64 -0.10
CA ALA A 164 11.04 2.91 1.32
C ALA A 164 11.54 1.69 2.11
N ASP A 165 11.05 0.49 1.80
CA ASP A 165 11.53 -0.75 2.39
C ASP A 165 13.00 -1.00 2.05
N LEU A 166 13.38 -0.84 0.77
CA LEU A 166 14.76 -1.01 0.33
C LEU A 166 15.70 0.01 0.98
N TYR A 167 15.27 1.27 1.08
CA TYR A 167 16.04 2.34 1.72
C TYR A 167 16.22 2.12 3.21
N SER A 168 15.19 1.63 3.91
CA SER A 168 15.24 1.31 5.34
C SER A 168 15.93 -0.03 5.67
N SER A 169 16.24 -0.84 4.66
CA SER A 169 16.91 -2.13 4.84
C SER A 169 18.29 -1.98 5.51
N ASN A 170 18.73 -3.03 6.21
CA ASN A 170 20.04 -3.08 6.86
C ASN A 170 21.22 -2.85 5.90
N SER A 171 21.03 -3.13 4.61
CA SER A 171 22.06 -2.95 3.58
C SER A 171 22.21 -1.51 3.12
N VAL A 172 21.18 -0.67 3.26
CA VAL A 172 21.15 0.70 2.71
C VAL A 172 21.09 1.75 3.82
N GLN A 173 20.22 1.55 4.81
CA GLN A 173 20.08 2.40 6.00
C GLN A 173 19.88 3.89 5.71
N ASP A 174 19.25 4.24 4.58
CA ASP A 174 18.92 5.61 4.19
C ASP A 174 17.48 5.96 4.65
N MET A 175 17.36 6.26 5.94
CA MET A 175 16.07 6.53 6.58
C MET A 175 15.39 7.82 6.09
N ASP A 176 16.14 8.74 5.50
CA ASP A 176 15.60 9.99 4.97
C ASP A 176 14.99 9.78 3.59
N LYS A 177 15.64 9.00 2.72
CA LYS A 177 15.00 8.56 1.47
C LYS A 177 13.81 7.63 1.70
N ALA A 178 13.86 6.78 2.72
CA ALA A 178 12.71 5.98 3.11
C ALA A 178 11.52 6.86 3.53
N GLU A 179 11.76 7.85 4.40
CA GLU A 179 10.74 8.82 4.81
C GLU A 179 10.17 9.60 3.62
N ASN A 180 11.04 10.14 2.76
CA ASN A 180 10.61 10.89 1.57
C ASN A 180 9.79 10.04 0.60
N SER A 181 10.13 8.75 0.46
CA SER A 181 9.39 7.83 -0.40
C SER A 181 7.97 7.58 0.13
N LEU A 182 7.81 7.35 1.43
CA LEU A 182 6.50 7.17 2.08
C LEU A 182 5.66 8.46 2.12
N ILE A 183 6.27 9.62 2.40
CA ILE A 183 5.60 10.94 2.25
C ILE A 183 5.08 11.08 0.82
N GLY A 184 5.91 10.74 -0.17
CA GLY A 184 5.54 10.74 -1.57
C GLY A 184 4.41 9.76 -1.92
N ALA A 185 4.29 8.64 -1.22
CA ALA A 185 3.21 7.66 -1.41
C ALA A 185 1.89 8.22 -0.88
N VAL A 186 1.87 8.72 0.36
CA VAL A 186 0.68 9.31 1.01
C VAL A 186 0.16 10.53 0.24
N THR A 187 1.06 11.44 -0.13
CA THR A 187 0.68 12.70 -0.80
C THR A 187 0.14 12.49 -2.21
N GLU A 188 0.76 11.61 -2.99
CA GLU A 188 0.32 11.32 -4.35
C GLU A 188 -0.96 10.45 -4.35
N SER A 189 -1.11 9.50 -3.42
CA SER A 189 -2.34 8.70 -3.31
C SER A 189 -3.54 9.55 -2.88
N ALA A 190 -3.36 10.46 -1.90
CA ALA A 190 -4.39 11.42 -1.49
C ALA A 190 -4.75 12.41 -2.61
N SER A 191 -3.76 12.86 -3.39
CA SER A 191 -3.99 13.73 -4.55
C SER A 191 -4.78 12.99 -5.65
N GLU A 192 -4.50 11.71 -5.87
CA GLU A 192 -5.23 10.89 -6.83
C GLU A 192 -6.69 10.70 -6.43
N VAL A 193 -6.98 10.34 -5.18
CA VAL A 193 -8.38 10.20 -4.72
C VAL A 193 -9.12 11.53 -4.76
N ARG A 194 -8.45 12.65 -4.43
CA ARG A 194 -9.05 13.98 -4.60
C ARG A 194 -9.44 14.25 -6.06
N ARG A 195 -8.53 14.00 -7.00
CA ARG A 195 -8.78 14.14 -8.45
C ARG A 195 -9.97 13.27 -8.87
N ARG A 196 -10.05 12.04 -8.38
CA ARG A 196 -11.16 11.13 -8.70
C ARG A 196 -12.49 11.67 -8.18
N ARG A 197 -12.54 12.19 -6.94
CA ARG A 197 -13.74 12.85 -6.39
C ARG A 197 -14.17 14.05 -7.23
N GLU A 198 -13.24 14.91 -7.63
CA GLU A 198 -13.51 16.08 -8.48
C GLU A 198 -14.09 15.70 -9.85
N LEU A 199 -13.74 14.52 -10.36
CA LEU A 199 -14.24 13.96 -11.61
C LEU A 199 -15.45 13.03 -11.44
N ASN A 200 -16.00 12.90 -10.22
CA ASN A 200 -17.07 11.96 -9.88
C ASN A 200 -16.74 10.50 -10.25
N LEU A 201 -15.46 10.12 -10.11
CA LEU A 201 -14.98 8.75 -10.32
C LEU A 201 -15.02 7.95 -9.00
N PRO A 202 -15.18 6.61 -9.08
CA PRO A 202 -15.16 5.74 -7.90
C PRO A 202 -13.86 5.86 -7.10
N VAL A 203 -13.97 5.88 -5.77
CA VAL A 203 -12.84 5.93 -4.82
C VAL A 203 -12.84 4.80 -3.80
N SER A 204 -13.97 4.10 -3.65
CA SER A 204 -14.06 2.88 -2.84
C SER A 204 -13.49 1.69 -3.60
N ARG A 205 -13.01 0.67 -2.88
CA ARG A 205 -12.55 -0.59 -3.45
C ARG A 205 -13.63 -1.33 -4.23
N ASP A 206 -14.90 -1.15 -3.90
CA ASP A 206 -16.03 -1.83 -4.56
C ASP A 206 -16.20 -1.42 -6.03
N GLY A 207 -15.66 -0.26 -6.42
CA GLY A 207 -15.68 0.19 -7.82
C GLY A 207 -14.60 -0.45 -8.70
N GLY A 208 -13.74 -1.31 -8.14
CA GLY A 208 -12.71 -2.06 -8.86
C GLY A 208 -11.30 -1.89 -8.29
N ASP A 209 -10.38 -2.74 -8.76
CA ASP A 209 -8.98 -2.79 -8.28
C ASP A 209 -7.99 -2.01 -9.18
N ASP A 210 -8.51 -1.39 -10.24
CA ASP A 210 -7.72 -0.76 -11.30
C ASP A 210 -7.19 0.66 -10.95
N TYR A 211 -7.52 1.19 -9.77
CA TYR A 211 -7.20 2.56 -9.37
C TYR A 211 -6.92 2.66 -7.87
N ILE A 212 -6.35 3.80 -7.46
CA ILE A 212 -6.09 4.09 -6.06
C ILE A 212 -7.38 4.29 -5.29
N ASN A 213 -7.66 3.44 -4.29
CA ASN A 213 -8.83 3.52 -3.42
C ASN A 213 -8.50 3.99 -2.00
N LEU A 214 -9.53 4.22 -1.18
CA LEU A 214 -9.39 4.74 0.19
C LEU A 214 -8.54 3.81 1.08
N THR A 215 -8.68 2.49 0.90
CA THR A 215 -7.92 1.48 1.67
C THR A 215 -6.42 1.57 1.37
N GLU A 216 -6.04 1.87 0.13
CA GLU A 216 -4.63 2.00 -0.27
C GLU A 216 -3.97 3.28 0.26
N ILE A 217 -4.74 4.38 0.38
CA ILE A 217 -4.27 5.57 1.09
C ILE A 217 -4.09 5.23 2.58
N ALA A 218 -5.07 4.57 3.19
CA ALA A 218 -5.01 4.17 4.59
C ALA A 218 -3.78 3.29 4.88
N ALA A 219 -3.48 2.32 4.00
CA ALA A 219 -2.28 1.51 4.07
C ALA A 219 -0.99 2.36 3.96
N SER A 220 -0.91 3.28 2.99
CA SER A 220 0.23 4.18 2.84
C SER A 220 0.45 5.07 4.09
N CYS A 221 -0.65 5.53 4.71
CA CYS A 221 -0.59 6.28 5.97
C CYS A 221 -0.05 5.42 7.10
N ASN A 222 -0.45 4.15 7.19
CA ASN A 222 0.03 3.22 8.20
C ASN A 222 1.53 2.95 8.03
N ASP A 223 2.01 2.73 6.81
CA ASP A 223 3.43 2.50 6.55
C ASP A 223 4.29 3.70 7.01
N LEU A 224 3.83 4.93 6.71
CA LEU A 224 4.51 6.15 7.17
C LEU A 224 4.40 6.31 8.70
N ALA A 225 3.25 5.94 9.29
CA ALA A 225 3.07 5.97 10.74
C ALA A 225 4.05 5.02 11.42
N ASP A 226 4.21 3.80 10.92
CA ASP A 226 5.16 2.80 11.42
C ASP A 226 6.61 3.26 11.33
N LEU A 227 6.97 3.93 10.23
CA LEU A 227 8.28 4.57 10.12
C LEU A 227 8.47 5.64 11.22
N TYR A 228 7.43 6.42 11.51
CA TYR A 228 7.44 7.41 12.58
C TYR A 228 7.47 6.81 13.97
N VAL A 229 6.83 5.67 14.21
CA VAL A 229 7.00 4.89 15.45
C VAL A 229 8.48 4.52 15.62
N LYS A 230 9.12 3.97 14.57
CA LYS A 230 10.56 3.59 14.59
C LYS A 230 11.48 4.79 14.83
N LYS A 231 11.14 5.97 14.30
CA LYS A 231 11.88 7.23 14.53
C LYS A 231 11.52 7.90 15.86
N GLY A 232 10.56 7.36 16.62
CA GLY A 232 10.08 7.94 17.87
C GLY A 232 9.23 9.21 17.71
N LYS A 233 8.76 9.49 16.50
CA LYS A 233 7.89 10.63 16.17
C LYS A 233 6.42 10.25 16.48
N HIS A 234 6.11 9.90 17.73
CA HIS A 234 4.81 9.30 18.09
C HIS A 234 3.61 10.20 17.81
N HIS A 235 3.72 11.52 18.06
CA HIS A 235 2.65 12.45 17.68
C HIS A 235 2.31 12.42 16.18
N LEU A 236 3.32 12.31 15.31
CA LEU A 236 3.12 12.23 13.86
C LEU A 236 2.52 10.87 13.47
N ALA A 237 2.99 9.77 14.08
CA ALA A 237 2.41 8.45 13.88
C ALA A 237 0.92 8.39 14.27
N ALA A 238 0.56 8.92 15.45
CA ALA A 238 -0.82 8.99 15.91
C ALA A 238 -1.71 9.79 14.93
N THR A 239 -1.18 10.88 14.37
CA THR A 239 -1.91 11.70 13.39
C THR A 239 -2.21 10.92 12.11
N LEU A 240 -1.23 10.17 11.60
CA LEU A 240 -1.40 9.33 10.41
C LEU A 240 -2.36 8.17 10.65
N TYR A 241 -2.32 7.54 11.84
CA TYR A 241 -3.29 6.52 12.20
C TYR A 241 -4.73 7.07 12.33
N ILE A 242 -4.90 8.29 12.83
CA ILE A 242 -6.21 8.96 12.85
C ILE A 242 -6.72 9.23 11.43
N GLN A 243 -5.84 9.68 10.52
CA GLN A 243 -6.20 9.87 9.11
C GLN A 243 -6.59 8.56 8.44
N SER A 244 -5.82 7.49 8.67
CA SER A 244 -6.11 6.13 8.21
C SER A 244 -7.47 5.63 8.72
N LEU A 245 -7.78 5.86 10.00
CA LEU A 245 -9.08 5.50 10.59
C LEU A 245 -10.24 6.24 9.92
N GLY A 246 -10.05 7.51 9.55
CA GLY A 246 -11.04 8.27 8.80
C GLY A 246 -11.33 7.66 7.42
N LEU A 247 -10.27 7.27 6.70
CA LEU A 247 -10.38 6.65 5.37
C LEU A 247 -11.05 5.27 5.42
N ILE A 248 -10.68 4.44 6.40
CA ILE A 248 -11.31 3.13 6.61
C ILE A 248 -12.79 3.26 6.96
N LYS A 249 -13.17 4.23 7.80
CA LYS A 249 -14.59 4.49 8.11
C LYS A 249 -15.37 4.94 6.89
N GLU A 250 -14.77 5.76 6.03
CA GLU A 250 -15.41 6.18 4.79
C GLU A 250 -15.60 4.98 3.84
N GLU A 251 -14.60 4.12 3.70
CA GLU A 251 -14.68 2.89 2.89
C GLU A 251 -15.76 1.93 3.42
N GLU A 252 -15.82 1.72 4.72
CA GLU A 252 -16.74 0.75 5.33
C GLU A 252 -18.18 1.25 5.40
N GLY A 253 -18.40 2.57 5.36
CA GLY A 253 -19.71 3.19 5.49
C GLY A 253 -20.38 2.84 6.83
N GLN A 254 -21.41 1.99 6.77
CA GLN A 254 -22.12 1.49 7.96
C GLN A 254 -21.52 0.21 8.54
N SER A 255 -20.63 -0.45 7.79
CA SER A 255 -19.95 -1.66 8.25
C SER A 255 -18.83 -1.31 9.23
N THR A 256 -18.31 -2.32 9.92
CA THR A 256 -17.16 -2.16 10.82
C THR A 256 -16.28 -3.38 10.73
N THR A 257 -14.99 -3.18 10.42
CA THR A 257 -14.03 -4.28 10.35
C THR A 257 -12.93 -4.18 11.40
N CYS A 258 -12.12 -5.23 11.50
CA CYS A 258 -10.99 -5.33 12.40
C CYS A 258 -9.95 -4.23 12.18
N ALA A 259 -9.89 -3.65 10.97
CA ALA A 259 -8.99 -2.54 10.65
C ALA A 259 -9.23 -1.33 11.57
N GLN A 260 -10.48 -1.01 11.91
CA GLN A 260 -10.77 0.07 12.87
C GLN A 260 -10.19 -0.23 14.25
N VAL A 261 -10.31 -1.47 14.74
CA VAL A 261 -9.82 -1.90 16.05
C VAL A 261 -8.30 -1.78 16.14
N VAL A 262 -7.60 -2.24 15.10
CA VAL A 262 -6.13 -2.12 14.96
C VAL A 262 -5.71 -0.65 15.04
N LEU A 263 -6.35 0.22 14.26
CA LEU A 263 -6.01 1.64 14.20
C LEU A 263 -6.29 2.36 15.52
N LEU A 264 -7.44 2.10 16.16
CA LEU A 264 -7.78 2.66 17.47
C LEU A 264 -6.75 2.28 18.54
N ASN A 265 -6.32 1.01 18.53
CA ASN A 265 -5.27 0.52 19.43
C ASN A 265 -3.91 1.19 19.14
N ASN A 266 -3.52 1.31 17.88
CA ASN A 266 -2.26 1.98 17.51
C ASN A 266 -2.26 3.46 17.91
N ILE A 267 -3.38 4.18 17.73
CA ILE A 267 -3.54 5.56 18.20
C ILE A 267 -3.33 5.64 19.71
N SER A 268 -3.98 4.75 20.48
CA SER A 268 -3.82 4.68 21.94
C SER A 268 -2.35 4.51 22.34
N SER A 269 -1.68 3.50 21.77
CA SER A 269 -0.27 3.22 22.03
C SER A 269 0.63 4.42 21.74
N GLN A 270 0.48 5.05 20.57
CA GLN A 270 1.32 6.20 20.20
C GLN A 270 1.06 7.43 21.08
N MET A 271 -0.18 7.66 21.52
CA MET A 271 -0.48 8.74 22.46
C MET A 271 0.12 8.48 23.85
N ALA A 272 0.11 7.23 24.31
CA ALA A 272 0.71 6.84 25.57
C ALA A 272 2.25 7.01 25.54
N GLU A 273 2.90 6.58 24.45
CA GLU A 273 4.35 6.78 24.22
C GLU A 273 4.73 8.27 24.18
N GLU A 274 3.96 9.10 23.47
CA GLU A 274 4.16 10.55 23.45
C GLU A 274 4.05 11.14 24.86
N ALA A 275 3.11 10.66 25.69
CA ALA A 275 2.96 11.10 27.08
C ALA A 275 4.15 10.72 27.98
N GLN A 276 4.83 9.62 27.67
CA GLN A 276 6.05 9.22 28.40
C GLN A 276 7.24 10.12 28.06
N ARG A 277 7.35 10.60 26.81
CA ARG A 277 8.45 11.46 26.34
C ARG A 277 8.41 12.88 26.89
N VAL A 278 7.28 13.31 27.46
CA VAL A 278 7.16 14.60 28.14
C VAL A 278 7.99 14.60 29.42
N THR A 279 9.27 14.95 29.28
CA THR A 279 10.26 14.98 30.38
C THR A 279 10.49 16.39 30.94
N GLY A 280 9.96 17.44 30.28
CA GLY A 280 10.17 18.85 30.66
C GLY A 280 9.18 19.41 31.70
N LYS A 281 9.59 20.48 32.38
CA LYS A 281 8.69 21.44 33.05
C LYS A 281 8.53 22.66 32.12
N PRO A 282 7.30 23.08 31.74
CA PRO A 282 6.02 22.45 32.08
C PRO A 282 5.84 21.10 31.38
N ARG A 283 5.08 20.20 32.00
CA ARG A 283 4.73 18.87 31.46
C ARG A 283 3.69 19.00 30.34
N SER A 284 3.95 19.88 29.37
CA SER A 284 3.04 20.21 28.28
C SER A 284 3.67 19.84 26.95
N ILE A 285 2.88 19.23 26.07
CA ILE A 285 3.29 18.96 24.69
C ILE A 285 2.90 20.16 23.85
N SER A 286 3.89 20.83 23.25
CA SER A 286 3.65 21.81 22.20
C SER A 286 3.22 21.06 20.94
N ARG A 287 1.93 21.14 20.61
CA ARG A 287 1.45 20.81 19.27
C ARG A 287 1.64 22.05 18.38
N ALA A 288 2.06 21.85 17.14
CA ALA A 288 2.36 22.95 16.21
C ALA A 288 1.19 23.95 16.07
N ASP A 289 -0.06 23.48 16.20
CA ASP A 289 -1.27 24.30 16.05
C ASP A 289 -2.37 24.01 17.11
N GLY A 290 -2.01 23.53 18.30
CA GLY A 290 -2.99 23.07 19.31
C GLY A 290 -2.75 23.57 20.74
N PRO A 291 -3.78 23.53 21.61
CA PRO A 291 -3.60 23.83 23.03
C PRO A 291 -2.57 22.88 23.66
N LEU A 292 -1.86 23.39 24.66
CA LEU A 292 -0.92 22.61 25.45
C LEU A 292 -1.67 21.48 26.15
N ILE A 293 -1.34 20.22 25.83
CA ILE A 293 -1.92 19.04 26.48
C ILE A 293 -0.95 18.58 27.57
N SER A 294 -1.47 18.38 28.77
CA SER A 294 -0.71 17.84 29.89
C SER A 294 -0.53 16.32 29.78
N LYS A 295 0.52 15.78 30.40
CA LYS A 295 0.75 14.33 30.45
C LYS A 295 -0.49 13.52 30.92
N PRO A 296 -1.18 13.88 32.03
CA PRO A 296 -2.38 13.16 32.46
C PRO A 296 -3.49 13.18 31.42
N GLU A 297 -3.79 14.33 30.83
CA GLU A 297 -4.84 14.46 29.78
C GLU A 297 -4.51 13.61 28.55
N LEU A 298 -3.23 13.52 28.17
CA LEU A 298 -2.83 12.69 27.04
C LEU A 298 -2.97 11.19 27.35
N LEU A 299 -2.64 10.77 28.57
CA LEU A 299 -2.86 9.39 29.03
C LEU A 299 -4.36 9.06 29.11
N ASP A 300 -5.19 9.98 29.58
CA ASP A 300 -6.65 9.80 29.60
C ASP A 300 -7.20 9.65 28.17
N ALA A 301 -6.75 10.49 27.24
CA ALA A 301 -7.13 10.38 25.84
C ALA A 301 -6.65 9.06 25.22
N ALA A 302 -5.42 8.62 25.51
CA ALA A 302 -4.91 7.32 25.09
C ALA A 302 -5.79 6.17 25.61
N ALA A 303 -6.19 6.20 26.89
CA ALA A 303 -7.08 5.20 27.47
C ALA A 303 -8.46 5.18 26.80
N GLN A 304 -9.01 6.36 26.47
CA GLN A 304 -10.28 6.44 25.75
C GLN A 304 -10.20 5.79 24.35
N TRP A 305 -9.09 5.94 23.64
CA TRP A 305 -8.89 5.26 22.34
C TRP A 305 -8.83 3.74 22.47
N ALA A 306 -8.14 3.21 23.49
CA ALA A 306 -8.10 1.76 23.72
C ALA A 306 -9.47 1.20 24.16
N LYS A 307 -10.19 1.89 25.04
CA LYS A 307 -11.57 1.53 25.42
C LYS A 307 -12.48 1.51 24.19
N LYS A 308 -12.37 2.53 23.33
CA LYS A 308 -13.10 2.60 22.06
C LYS A 308 -12.75 1.45 21.11
N ALA A 309 -11.50 0.97 21.08
CA ALA A 309 -11.12 -0.20 20.31
C ALA A 309 -11.91 -1.45 20.76
N LEU A 310 -12.04 -1.66 22.08
CA LEU A 310 -12.81 -2.76 22.65
C LEU A 310 -14.32 -2.61 22.37
N ASP A 311 -14.87 -1.41 22.51
CA ASP A 311 -16.28 -1.12 22.21
C ASP A 311 -16.60 -1.43 20.74
N VAL A 312 -15.77 -0.94 19.82
CA VAL A 312 -15.91 -1.21 18.39
C VAL A 312 -15.81 -2.70 18.10
N ALA A 313 -14.83 -3.39 18.70
CA ALA A 313 -14.65 -4.83 18.51
C ALA A 313 -15.83 -5.66 19.01
N ALA A 314 -16.55 -5.22 20.06
CA ALA A 314 -17.71 -5.93 20.60
C ALA A 314 -18.86 -6.07 19.58
N HIS A 315 -18.94 -5.14 18.63
CA HIS A 315 -19.94 -5.12 17.56
C HIS A 315 -19.52 -5.94 16.32
N ILE A 316 -18.26 -6.37 16.21
CA ILE A 316 -17.77 -7.17 15.10
C ILE A 316 -17.99 -8.65 15.40
N LYS A 317 -18.74 -9.35 14.54
CA LYS A 317 -19.05 -10.79 14.66
C LYS A 317 -18.41 -11.60 13.52
N PRO A 318 -18.15 -12.91 13.71
CA PRO A 318 -17.76 -13.79 12.61
C PRO A 318 -18.79 -13.73 11.46
N PRO A 319 -18.36 -13.83 10.19
CA PRO A 319 -17.00 -14.11 9.74
C PRO A 319 -16.08 -12.88 9.63
N VAL A 320 -16.58 -11.66 9.90
CA VAL A 320 -15.78 -10.43 9.83
C VAL A 320 -14.78 -10.38 10.99
N ARG A 321 -15.17 -10.86 12.17
CA ARG A 321 -14.25 -11.00 13.31
C ARG A 321 -13.26 -12.13 13.04
N ASP A 322 -11.98 -11.78 13.02
CA ASP A 322 -10.86 -12.68 12.79
C ASP A 322 -9.82 -12.59 13.92
N GLU A 323 -8.72 -13.32 13.77
CA GLU A 323 -7.61 -13.32 14.72
C GLU A 323 -7.01 -11.92 14.91
N GLN A 324 -6.96 -11.09 13.86
CA GLN A 324 -6.44 -9.73 13.95
C GLN A 324 -7.28 -8.86 14.90
N CYS A 325 -8.60 -9.04 14.91
CA CYS A 325 -9.49 -8.41 15.91
C CYS A 325 -9.12 -8.82 17.34
N ASP A 326 -8.95 -10.12 17.55
CA ASP A 326 -8.69 -10.69 18.89
C ASP A 326 -7.33 -10.25 19.43
N GLN A 327 -6.30 -10.30 18.59
CA GLN A 327 -4.96 -9.79 18.92
C GLN A 327 -5.01 -8.27 19.24
N SER A 328 -5.79 -7.50 18.47
CA SER A 328 -5.95 -6.06 18.72
C SER A 328 -6.71 -5.76 20.01
N CYS A 329 -7.70 -6.58 20.38
CA CYS A 329 -8.40 -6.47 21.67
C CYS A 329 -7.45 -6.79 22.83
N GLN A 330 -6.65 -7.85 22.70
CA GLN A 330 -5.62 -8.19 23.69
C GLN A 330 -4.60 -7.05 23.84
N ALA A 331 -4.13 -6.47 22.73
CA ALA A 331 -3.22 -5.32 22.74
C ALA A 331 -3.87 -4.08 23.37
N ALA A 332 -5.15 -3.82 23.12
CA ALA A 332 -5.87 -2.71 23.73
C ALA A 332 -5.99 -2.85 25.25
N LEU A 333 -6.27 -4.06 25.75
CA LEU A 333 -6.26 -4.35 27.20
C LEU A 333 -4.86 -4.18 27.79
N TYR A 334 -3.82 -4.67 27.10
CA TYR A 334 -2.44 -4.47 27.54
C TYR A 334 -2.09 -2.98 27.63
N ASN A 335 -2.45 -2.20 26.61
CA ASN A 335 -2.25 -0.75 26.59
C ASN A 335 -3.01 -0.04 27.72
N LEU A 336 -4.24 -0.46 28.04
CA LEU A 336 -4.96 0.06 29.21
C LEU A 336 -4.25 -0.26 30.53
N GLY A 337 -3.67 -1.45 30.65
CA GLY A 337 -2.81 -1.82 31.76
C GLY A 337 -1.61 -0.89 31.91
N GLU A 338 -0.87 -0.67 30.82
CA GLU A 338 0.30 0.25 30.80
C GLU A 338 -0.10 1.68 31.16
N ILE A 339 -1.21 2.18 30.61
CA ILE A 339 -1.70 3.54 30.87
C ILE A 339 -2.12 3.70 32.33
N ALA A 340 -2.91 2.76 32.86
CA ALA A 340 -3.28 2.76 34.28
C ALA A 340 -2.05 2.69 35.19
N HIS A 341 -1.04 1.89 34.82
CA HIS A 341 0.23 1.82 35.54
C HIS A 341 0.97 3.17 35.51
N MET A 342 1.05 3.84 34.34
CA MET A 342 1.62 5.18 34.21
C MET A 342 0.88 6.24 35.05
N GLN A 343 -0.42 6.05 35.25
CA GLN A 343 -1.28 6.88 36.10
C GLN A 343 -1.24 6.47 37.58
N LYS A 344 -0.45 5.44 37.94
CA LYS A 344 -0.33 4.85 39.30
C LYS A 344 -1.62 4.20 39.82
N GLN A 345 -2.52 3.81 38.93
CA GLN A 345 -3.73 3.05 39.22
C GLN A 345 -3.42 1.55 39.18
N PHE A 346 -2.56 1.08 40.09
CA PHE A 346 -1.98 -0.27 40.01
C PHE A 346 -3.00 -1.41 40.09
N ALA A 347 -4.10 -1.22 40.82
CA ALA A 347 -5.16 -2.23 40.91
C ALA A 347 -5.90 -2.38 39.56
N GLU A 348 -6.23 -1.26 38.91
CA GLU A 348 -6.86 -1.26 37.59
C GLU A 348 -5.90 -1.79 36.52
N ALA A 349 -4.62 -1.41 36.58
CA ALA A 349 -3.60 -1.93 35.69
C ALA A 349 -3.50 -3.45 35.75
N ARG A 350 -3.48 -4.01 36.98
CA ARG A 350 -3.44 -5.45 37.20
C ARG A 350 -4.66 -6.15 36.59
N ASP A 351 -5.85 -5.60 36.77
CA ASP A 351 -7.07 -6.16 36.20
C ASP A 351 -7.00 -6.21 34.67
N TYR A 352 -6.59 -5.12 34.01
CA TYR A 352 -6.41 -5.11 32.55
C TYR A 352 -5.35 -6.10 32.07
N TYR A 353 -4.21 -6.23 32.75
CA TYR A 353 -3.20 -7.23 32.38
C TYR A 353 -3.70 -8.66 32.54
N GLU A 354 -4.47 -8.94 33.60
CA GLU A 354 -5.09 -10.26 33.80
C GLU A 354 -6.13 -10.55 32.71
N GLN A 355 -6.95 -9.56 32.33
CA GLN A 355 -7.87 -9.67 31.20
C GLN A 355 -7.12 -9.91 29.87
N ALA A 356 -6.05 -9.15 29.59
CA ALA A 356 -5.25 -9.30 28.38
C ALA A 356 -4.62 -10.70 28.30
N ARG A 357 -4.04 -11.19 29.41
CA ARG A 357 -3.44 -12.53 29.48
C ARG A 357 -4.45 -13.63 29.24
N ASN A 358 -5.67 -13.45 29.74
CA ASN A 358 -6.75 -14.45 29.62
C ASN A 358 -7.61 -14.25 28.37
N TRP A 359 -7.28 -13.28 27.50
CA TRP A 359 -8.08 -13.00 26.31
C TRP A 359 -8.04 -14.19 25.34
N PRO A 360 -9.21 -14.68 24.88
CA PRO A 360 -9.24 -15.79 23.94
C PRO A 360 -8.71 -15.32 22.58
N LEU A 361 -7.49 -15.75 22.25
CA LEU A 361 -7.03 -15.74 20.87
C LEU A 361 -7.68 -16.93 20.18
N ASN A 362 -8.34 -16.72 19.03
CA ASN A 362 -8.87 -17.80 18.20
C ASN A 362 -7.71 -18.66 17.62
N TYR A 363 -7.07 -19.48 18.46
CA TYR A 363 -5.96 -20.34 18.08
C TYR A 363 -6.40 -21.67 17.44
N ASN A 364 -7.68 -21.81 17.06
CA ASN A 364 -8.25 -23.09 16.62
C ASN A 364 -9.21 -22.94 15.43
N LEU A 365 -8.63 -22.80 14.23
CA LEU A 365 -9.18 -23.34 12.99
C LEU A 365 -8.04 -24.00 12.19
N LYS A 366 -7.38 -25.02 12.78
CA LYS A 366 -6.65 -26.14 12.11
C LYS A 366 -5.85 -26.99 13.11
N LYS A 367 -6.56 -27.70 13.99
CA LYS A 367 -6.12 -29.02 14.52
C LYS A 367 -7.30 -30.00 14.53
N GLU A 368 -8.02 -30.04 13.42
CA GLU A 368 -8.85 -31.19 13.06
C GLU A 368 -8.45 -31.64 11.66
N SER A 369 -7.43 -32.48 11.62
CA SER A 369 -7.23 -33.52 10.60
C SER A 369 -6.53 -34.64 11.33
N ARG A 370 -7.34 -35.51 11.93
CA ARG A 370 -6.94 -36.88 12.24
C ARG A 370 -6.70 -37.61 10.93
#